data_AF-A0A1M6DF39-F1
#
_entry.id   AF-A0A1M6DF39-F1
#
_cell.length_a   1.000
_cell.length_b   1.000
_cell.length_c   1.000
_cell.angle_alpha   90.00
_cell.angle_beta   90.00
_cell.angle_gamma   90.00
#
_symmetry.space_group_name_H-M   'P 1'
#
loop_
_entity.id
_entity.type
_entity.pdbx_description
1 polymer ?
#
loop_
_entity_poly.entity_id
_entity_poly.type
_entity_poly.pdbx_seq_one_letter_code
_entity_poly.pdbx_strand_id
1 'polypeptide(L)'
;METCPDSALLLLNQIPQSEKLQGKECADYALLLTQARDKNCLDSLQSDSLIKLAVDYYQDSDDKVRGGKVLFYYGKVIALQGDNERPCKPI
;
A
#
# COMPACT_ATOMS: atom_id res chain seq x y z
N MET A 1 8.24 10.11 4.23
CA MET A 1 8.22 8.88 3.42
C MET A 1 9.27 8.88 2.30
N GLU A 2 9.61 10.04 1.72
CA GLU A 2 10.62 10.14 0.66
C GLU A 2 12.06 9.94 1.14
N THR A 3 12.36 10.29 2.40
CA THR A 3 13.73 10.39 2.90
C THR A 3 14.16 9.22 3.81
N CYS A 4 13.23 8.67 4.60
CA CYS A 4 13.50 7.58 5.55
C CYS A 4 12.35 6.55 5.52
N PRO A 5 12.33 5.61 4.56
CA PRO A 5 11.23 4.66 4.42
C PRO A 5 11.18 3.64 5.57
N ASP A 6 12.31 3.19 6.10
CA ASP A 6 12.37 2.27 7.25
C ASP A 6 11.77 2.87 8.52
N SER A 7 12.13 4.11 8.84
CA SER A 7 11.59 4.80 10.02
C SER A 7 10.10 5.07 9.87
N ALA A 8 9.64 5.41 8.66
CA ALA A 8 8.22 5.55 8.39
C ALA A 8 7.47 4.23 8.58
N LEU A 9 8.04 3.11 8.10
CA LEU A 9 7.47 1.78 8.30
C LEU A 9 7.38 1.42 9.79
N LEU A 10 8.44 1.68 10.56
CA LEU A 10 8.47 1.44 11.99
C LEU A 10 7.33 2.18 12.70
N LEU A 11 7.17 3.48 12.41
CA LEU A 11 6.11 4.30 13.00
C LEU A 11 4.71 3.80 12.63
N LEU A 12 4.49 3.43 11.36
CA LEU A 12 3.21 2.91 10.90
C LEU A 12 2.87 1.56 11.55
N ASN A 13 3.85 0.70 11.80
CA ASN A 13 3.64 -0.56 12.52
C ASN A 13 3.39 -0.37 14.02
N GLN A 14 3.79 0.77 14.60
CA GLN A 14 3.57 1.08 16.01
C GLN A 14 2.18 1.65 16.31
N ILE A 15 1.37 1.98 15.29
CA ILE A 15 0.03 2.51 15.49
C ILE A 15 -0.85 1.43 16.12
N PRO A 16 -1.31 1.61 17.38
CA PRO A 16 -2.15 0.62 18.03
C PRO A 16 -3.54 0.64 17.40
N GLN A 17 -4.16 -0.54 17.26
CA GLN A 17 -5.52 -0.68 16.77
C GLN A 17 -5.74 -0.04 15.40
N SER A 18 -4.78 -0.17 14.48
CA SER A 18 -4.90 0.35 13.11
C SER A 18 -6.13 -0.20 12.36
N GLU A 19 -6.61 -1.38 12.75
CA GLU A 19 -7.88 -1.97 12.31
C GLU A 19 -9.14 -1.15 12.67
N LYS A 20 -9.05 -0.24 13.65
CA LYS A 20 -10.16 0.64 14.06
C LYS A 20 -10.17 1.97 13.31
N LEU A 21 -9.15 2.26 12.51
CA LEU A 21 -9.11 3.46 11.69
C LEU A 21 -10.25 3.40 10.66
N GLN A 22 -10.92 4.53 10.43
CA GLN A 22 -12.04 4.62 9.48
C GLN A 22 -11.89 5.83 8.56
N GLY A 23 -12.59 5.78 7.43
CA GLY A 23 -12.60 6.86 6.44
C GLY A 23 -11.20 7.28 6.02
N LYS A 24 -10.91 8.57 6.14
CA LYS A 24 -9.66 9.17 5.68
C LYS A 24 -8.43 8.61 6.37
N GLU A 25 -8.51 8.35 7.67
CA GLU A 25 -7.37 7.88 8.46
C GLU A 25 -6.98 6.46 8.05
N CYS A 26 -7.97 5.60 7.78
CA CYS A 26 -7.75 4.26 7.24
C CYS A 26 -7.09 4.32 5.86
N ALA A 27 -7.60 5.18 4.99
CA ALA A 27 -7.07 5.35 3.63
C ALA A 27 -5.64 5.93 3.63
N ASP A 28 -5.37 6.90 4.51
CA ASP A 28 -4.04 7.47 4.68
C ASP A 28 -3.05 6.45 5.22
N TYR A 29 -3.44 5.74 6.28
CA TYR A 29 -2.65 4.65 6.82
C TYR A 29 -2.33 3.62 5.74
N ALA A 30 -3.34 3.24 4.95
CA ALA A 30 -3.20 2.25 3.92
C ALA A 30 -2.26 2.66 2.77
N LEU A 31 -2.41 3.89 2.29
CA LEU A 31 -1.52 4.44 1.26
C LEU A 31 -0.09 4.54 1.78
N LEU A 32 0.10 5.11 2.98
CA LEU A 32 1.43 5.26 3.58
C LEU A 32 2.09 3.90 3.83
N LEU A 33 1.37 2.92 4.39
CA LEU A 33 1.95 1.60 4.64
C LEU A 33 2.38 0.92 3.34
N THR A 34 1.58 1.03 2.29
CA THR A 34 1.93 0.50 0.96
C THR A 34 3.20 1.16 0.42
N GLN A 35 3.29 2.49 0.48
CA GLN A 35 4.47 3.25 0.05
C GLN A 35 5.73 2.91 0.85
N ALA A 36 5.61 2.71 2.17
CA ALA A 36 6.73 2.35 3.02
C ALA A 36 7.24 0.96 2.65
N ARG A 37 6.35 -0.02 2.48
CA ARG A 37 6.73 -1.39 2.12
C ARG A 37 7.40 -1.46 0.75
N ASP A 38 6.84 -0.75 -0.22
CA ASP A 38 7.39 -0.65 -1.58
C ASP A 38 8.84 -0.13 -1.58
N LYS A 39 9.09 0.95 -0.84
CA LYS A 39 10.43 1.55 -0.75
C LYS A 39 11.44 0.74 0.07
N ASN A 40 10.95 -0.15 0.93
CA ASN A 40 11.80 -1.08 1.67
C ASN A 40 11.94 -2.44 0.95
N CYS A 41 11.49 -2.56 -0.30
CA CYS A 41 11.50 -3.80 -1.10
C CYS A 41 10.82 -4.98 -0.38
N LEU A 42 9.74 -4.71 0.36
CA LEU A 42 8.96 -5.71 1.08
C LEU A 42 7.79 -6.20 0.21
N ASP A 43 8.10 -6.60 -1.02
CA ASP A 43 7.12 -6.93 -2.06
C ASP A 43 6.21 -8.11 -1.67
N SER A 44 6.70 -9.04 -0.85
CA SER A 44 5.94 -10.19 -0.32
C SER A 44 4.94 -9.83 0.79
N LEU A 45 4.99 -8.60 1.32
CA LEU A 45 4.17 -8.14 2.44
C LEU A 45 3.07 -7.17 1.98
N GLN A 46 2.92 -6.89 0.69
CA GLN A 46 1.82 -6.06 0.20
C GLN A 46 0.52 -6.87 0.27
N SER A 47 -0.39 -6.47 1.16
CA SER A 47 -1.72 -7.08 1.26
C SER A 47 -2.67 -6.32 0.35
N ASP A 48 -3.26 -7.03 -0.62
CA ASP A 48 -4.20 -6.46 -1.59
C ASP A 48 -5.39 -5.78 -0.92
N SER A 49 -5.81 -6.31 0.22
CA SER A 49 -6.92 -5.77 1.00
C SER A 49 -6.65 -4.34 1.48
N LEU A 50 -5.41 -4.00 1.79
CA LEU A 50 -5.06 -2.72 2.40
C LEU A 50 -5.02 -1.61 1.34
N ILE A 51 -4.40 -1.85 0.19
CA ILE A 51 -4.37 -0.87 -0.90
C ILE A 51 -5.77 -0.63 -1.50
N LYS A 52 -6.64 -1.64 -1.52
CA LYS A 52 -8.04 -1.49 -1.95
C LYS A 52 -8.82 -0.51 -1.07
N LEU A 53 -8.64 -0.53 0.25
CA LEU A 53 -9.26 0.44 1.16
C LEU A 53 -8.86 1.89 0.82
N ALA A 54 -7.60 2.10 0.42
CA ALA A 54 -7.14 3.41 -0.01
C ALA A 54 -7.73 3.82 -1.38
N VAL A 55 -7.87 2.87 -2.31
CA VAL A 55 -8.53 3.10 -3.62
C VAL A 55 -9.99 3.49 -3.43
N ASP A 56 -10.76 2.72 -2.64
CA ASP A 56 -12.17 2.97 -2.41
C ASP A 56 -12.43 4.37 -1.84
N TYR A 57 -11.52 4.87 -0.99
CA TYR A 57 -11.63 6.20 -0.42
C TYR A 57 -11.18 7.31 -1.39
N TYR A 58 -10.08 7.10 -2.12
CA TYR A 58 -9.44 8.16 -2.92
C TYR A 58 -9.86 8.20 -4.39
N GLN A 59 -10.53 7.17 -4.93
CA GLN A 59 -10.97 7.18 -6.33
C GLN A 59 -11.95 8.32 -6.61
N ASP A 60 -12.83 8.62 -5.65
CA ASP A 60 -13.88 9.64 -5.74
C ASP A 60 -13.51 10.92 -4.95
N SER A 61 -12.27 11.02 -4.49
CA SER A 61 -11.77 12.17 -3.74
C SER A 61 -11.33 13.30 -4.67
N ASP A 62 -11.48 14.56 -4.22
CA ASP A 62 -10.95 15.73 -4.93
C ASP A 62 -9.41 15.76 -4.94
N ASP A 63 -8.76 15.01 -4.03
CA ASP A 63 -7.29 14.86 -4.00
C ASP A 63 -6.80 13.93 -5.12
N LYS A 64 -6.75 14.47 -6.34
CA LYS A 64 -6.29 13.76 -7.55
C LYS A 64 -4.87 13.23 -7.43
N VAL A 65 -4.02 13.87 -6.61
CA VAL A 65 -2.64 13.41 -6.39
C VAL A 65 -2.65 12.10 -5.59
N ARG A 66 -3.44 12.04 -4.51
CA ARG A 66 -3.62 10.79 -3.76
C ARG A 66 -4.36 9.74 -4.58
N GLY A 67 -5.39 10.13 -5.32
CA GLY A 67 -6.11 9.27 -6.27
C GLY A 67 -5.16 8.60 -7.28
N GLY A 68 -4.28 9.38 -7.92
CA GLY A 68 -3.28 8.84 -8.84
C GLY A 68 -2.29 7.89 -8.16
N LYS A 69 -1.85 8.22 -6.94
CA LYS A 69 -0.93 7.36 -6.17
C LYS A 69 -1.56 6.03 -5.79
N VAL A 70 -2.79 6.01 -5.27
CA VAL A 70 -3.45 4.75 -4.88
C VAL A 70 -3.65 3.84 -6.10
N LEU A 71 -4.05 4.40 -7.24
CA LEU A 71 -4.20 3.63 -8.49
C LEU A 71 -2.87 3.07 -8.99
N PHE A 72 -1.79 3.86 -8.92
CA PHE A 72 -0.45 3.40 -9.28
C PHE A 72 -0.01 2.22 -8.42
N TYR A 73 -0.12 2.34 -7.09
CA TYR A 73 0.26 1.27 -6.17
C TYR A 73 -0.65 0.05 -6.29
N TYR A 74 -1.95 0.24 -6.54
CA TYR A 74 -2.87 -0.86 -6.80
C TYR A 74 -2.47 -1.66 -8.05
N GLY A 75 -2.10 -0.97 -9.13
CA GLY A 75 -1.59 -1.62 -10.34
C GLY A 75 -0.31 -2.43 -10.10
N LYS A 76 0.62 -1.90 -9.29
CA LYS A 76 1.84 -2.63 -8.89
C LYS A 76 1.51 -3.92 -8.12
N VAL A 77 0.60 -3.83 -7.16
CA VAL A 77 0.18 -4.97 -6.33
C VAL A 77 -0.45 -6.06 -7.18
N ILE A 78 -1.34 -5.72 -8.12
CA ILE A 78 -1.93 -6.69 -9.06
C ILE A 78 -0.86 -7.35 -9.93
N ALA A 79 0.10 -6.56 -10.44
CA ALA A 79 1.18 -7.10 -11.28
C ALA A 79 2.08 -8.08 -10.51
N LEU A 80 2.39 -7.79 -9.25
CA LEU A 80 3.17 -8.67 -8.38
C LEU A 80 2.44 -9.98 -8.04
N GLN A 81 1.12 -9.91 -7.82
CA GLN A 81 0.32 -11.12 -7.64
C GLN A 81 0.35 -12.00 -8.88
N GLY A 82 0.11 -11.42 -10.07
CA GLY A 82 0.13 -12.17 -11.34
C GLY A 82 1.47 -12.81 -11.69
N ASP A 83 2.58 -12.32 -11.15
CA ASP A 83 3.91 -12.95 -11.30
C ASP A 83 4.15 -14.08 -10.29
N ASN A 84 3.53 -14.03 -9.09
CA ASN A 84 3.53 -15.15 -8.13
C ASN A 84 2.70 -16.36 -8.61
N GLU A 85 1.78 -16.18 -9.57
CA GLU A 85 1.01 -17.27 -10.19
C GLU A 85 1.80 -18.00 -11.29
N ARG A 86 2.96 -17.48 -11.69
CA ARG A 86 3.85 -18.18 -12.62
C ARG A 86 4.69 -19.17 -11.83
N PRO A 87 4.46 -20.49 -11.96
CA PRO A 87 5.35 -21.46 -11.35
C PRO A 87 6.75 -21.23 -11.91
N CYS A 88 7.73 -21.08 -11.02
CA CYS A 88 9.15 -21.03 -11.36
C CYS A 88 9.44 -22.08 -12.44
N LYS A 89 9.83 -21.64 -13.65
CA LYS A 89 10.41 -22.58 -14.62
C LYS A 89 11.70 -23.11 -14.00
N PRO A 90 11.85 -24.43 -13.83
CA PRO A 90 13.11 -24.98 -13.40
C PRO A 90 14.18 -24.71 -14.47
N ILE A 91 15.37 -24.34 -14.00
CA ILE A 91 16.60 -24.20 -14.79
C ILE A 91 17.07 -25.60 -15.21
#